data_AF-P47618-F1
#
_entry.id   AF-P47618-F1
#
_cell.length_a   1.000
_cell.length_b   1.000
_cell.length_c   1.000
_cell.angle_alpha   90.00
_cell.angle_beta   90.00
_cell.angle_gamma   90.00
#
_symmetry.space_group_name_H-M   'P 1'
#
loop_
_entity.id
_entity.type
_entity.pdbx_description
1 polymer ?
#
loop_
_entity_poly.entity_id
_entity_poly.type
_entity_poly.pdbx_seq_one_letter_code
_entity_poly.pdbx_strand_id
1 'polypeptide(L)'
;MFFIINDLKECISALKLKFDDQKELVKLVKNNSFNGFSSTIIFQLKSENHKKIADSIVEWFLKNKKDNYQNVFIANNNFINFQISYQKYLEYLIKTPCFTKKNIKILIESVSANPTGRIHLGHVRIAFFGDVLNNLAKLLGYTTVCEYWVNDYGQQARVFSFSVYQSLQLKKNIAIQQHPDGYSGIVIDKIASEIENFPVDNLNFEEFCKTSFLDHFLVNCTQKVLSLIKSDLNKIHVFIDSWKFESEIVKKTNFNDLLEQLKPNSYFYQDNALWLKTTLYGDDKDRVLIRSDKRASYFGTDVAYHLEKLQRGFDILFNVWGTDHEGHIKRMYCAFDALKNTTKTSLKIFALQLVTLYKNKELVRLSKRAGNVITIETMLSMISEDAARWFMLSQNNGTIIKIDLDIANLQNSANPVYYVQYAFARMNSILRIANSDQLKEITDCSLLINEKEISLLNQLVYYPFMLQKAMETGELHLLTNFLYETASLFHSWYKVCKINDDKNSLLSAQRLALLRSLQFIVKQILDVLKISTPQQM
;
A
#
# COMPACT_ATOMS: atom_id res chain seq x y z
N MET A 1 0.38 -17.37 14.49
CA MET A 1 -1.09 -17.32 14.28
C MET A 1 -1.55 -18.29 13.19
N PHE A 2 -0.83 -18.43 12.07
CA PHE A 2 -1.19 -19.40 11.02
C PHE A 2 -1.37 -20.84 11.52
N PHE A 3 -0.50 -21.33 12.41
CA PHE A 3 -0.66 -22.67 12.98
C PHE A 3 -1.98 -22.81 13.76
N ILE A 4 -2.44 -21.76 14.44
CA ILE A 4 -3.71 -21.76 15.16
C ILE A 4 -4.88 -21.90 14.19
N ILE A 5 -4.83 -21.17 13.07
CA ILE A 5 -5.84 -21.27 12.02
C ILE A 5 -5.83 -22.67 11.38
N ASN A 6 -4.65 -23.24 11.13
CA ASN A 6 -4.52 -24.57 10.54
C ASN A 6 -5.03 -25.67 11.49
N ASP A 7 -4.60 -25.64 12.76
CA ASP A 7 -5.06 -26.57 13.78
C ASP A 7 -6.58 -26.44 14.00
N LEU A 8 -7.13 -25.22 13.90
CA LEU A 8 -8.57 -25.01 13.98
C LEU A 8 -9.32 -25.58 12.77
N LYS A 9 -8.81 -25.38 11.55
CA LYS A 9 -9.40 -25.97 10.33
C LYS A 9 -9.37 -27.51 10.39
N GLU A 10 -8.29 -28.08 10.90
CA GLU A 10 -8.15 -29.53 11.13
C GLU A 10 -9.18 -30.02 12.16
N CYS A 11 -9.32 -29.33 13.29
CA CYS A 11 -10.33 -29.62 14.32
C CYS A 11 -11.75 -29.62 13.73
N ILE A 12 -12.10 -28.56 12.99
CA ILE A 12 -13.41 -28.40 12.36
C ILE A 12 -13.68 -29.52 11.36
N SER A 13 -12.69 -29.91 10.56
CA SER A 13 -12.78 -31.04 9.64
C SER A 13 -12.98 -32.37 10.39
N ALA A 14 -12.20 -32.62 11.44
CA ALA A 14 -12.30 -33.84 12.25
C ALA A 14 -13.65 -33.98 12.95
N LEU A 15 -14.23 -32.87 13.42
CA LEU A 15 -15.57 -32.81 14.03
C LEU A 15 -16.70 -32.75 12.99
N LYS A 16 -16.39 -32.78 11.69
CA LYS A 16 -17.35 -32.70 10.57
C LYS A 16 -18.25 -31.46 10.65
N LEU A 17 -17.72 -30.35 11.13
CA LEU A 17 -18.43 -29.09 11.29
C LEU A 17 -18.32 -28.27 9.99
N LYS A 18 -19.42 -27.62 9.60
CA LYS A 18 -19.44 -26.68 8.47
C LYS A 18 -19.33 -25.26 8.99
N PHE A 19 -18.42 -24.49 8.40
CA PHE A 19 -18.18 -23.09 8.75
C PHE A 19 -18.08 -22.21 7.50
N ASP A 20 -18.28 -20.92 7.70
CA ASP A 20 -18.03 -19.88 6.70
C ASP A 20 -16.54 -19.51 6.73
N ASP A 21 -15.81 -19.83 5.66
CA ASP A 21 -14.37 -19.62 5.55
C ASP A 21 -13.98 -18.19 5.15
N GLN A 22 -14.96 -17.31 4.89
CA GLN A 22 -14.72 -15.93 4.47
C GLN A 22 -14.44 -14.98 5.65
N LYS A 23 -14.63 -15.43 6.89
CA LYS A 23 -14.48 -14.59 8.08
C LYS A 23 -13.15 -14.83 8.79
N GLU A 24 -12.65 -13.78 9.43
CA GLU A 24 -11.48 -13.88 10.29
C GLU A 24 -11.78 -14.86 11.44
N LEU A 25 -11.03 -15.98 11.48
CA LEU A 25 -11.28 -17.08 12.40
C LEU A 25 -10.70 -16.82 13.79
N VAL A 26 -9.51 -16.24 13.83
CA VAL A 26 -8.72 -16.03 15.05
C VAL A 26 -8.32 -14.57 15.11
N LYS A 27 -8.20 -14.02 16.32
CA LYS A 27 -7.68 -12.66 16.57
C LYS A 27 -6.72 -12.69 17.74
N LEU A 28 -5.75 -11.78 17.74
CA LEU A 28 -4.94 -11.47 18.93
C LEU A 28 -5.81 -10.68 19.91
N VAL A 29 -5.88 -11.14 21.17
CA VAL A 29 -6.63 -10.44 22.21
C VAL A 29 -5.75 -9.34 22.80
N LYS A 30 -6.27 -8.11 22.81
CA LYS A 30 -5.54 -6.89 23.20
C LYS A 30 -6.08 -6.26 24.49
N ASN A 31 -6.79 -7.02 25.33
CA ASN A 31 -7.36 -6.51 26.58
C ASN A 31 -6.66 -7.12 27.80
N ASN A 32 -6.90 -6.52 28.97
CA ASN A 32 -6.24 -6.94 30.21
C ASN A 32 -6.75 -8.28 30.76
N SER A 33 -7.87 -8.83 30.25
CA SER A 33 -8.46 -10.05 30.82
C SER A 33 -7.84 -11.33 30.27
N PHE A 34 -7.22 -11.28 29.09
CA PHE A 34 -6.60 -12.45 28.49
C PHE A 34 -5.48 -12.07 27.52
N ASN A 35 -4.32 -12.72 27.67
CA ASN A 35 -3.15 -12.51 26.84
C ASN A 35 -2.90 -13.75 25.96
N GLY A 36 -3.41 -13.72 24.74
CA GLY A 36 -3.33 -14.84 23.81
C GLY A 36 -4.20 -14.61 22.58
N PHE A 37 -4.65 -15.70 21.97
CA PHE A 37 -5.48 -15.65 20.76
C PHE A 37 -6.90 -16.12 21.06
N SER A 38 -7.89 -15.55 20.41
CA SER A 38 -9.30 -15.94 20.55
C SER A 38 -9.93 -16.20 19.20
N SER A 39 -10.80 -17.21 19.13
CA SER A 39 -11.52 -17.59 17.93
C SER A 39 -13.01 -17.32 18.05
N THR A 40 -13.56 -16.72 17.00
CA THR A 40 -15.01 -16.49 16.81
C THR A 40 -15.69 -17.62 16.05
N ILE A 41 -15.00 -18.72 15.78
CA ILE A 41 -15.50 -19.84 14.97
C ILE A 41 -16.89 -20.30 15.40
N ILE A 42 -17.17 -20.29 16.70
CA ILE A 42 -18.43 -20.80 17.23
C ILE A 42 -19.66 -20.09 16.64
N PHE A 43 -19.54 -18.79 16.35
CA PHE A 43 -20.62 -17.97 15.78
C PHE A 43 -20.69 -18.08 14.25
N GLN A 44 -19.75 -18.77 13.64
CA GLN A 44 -19.68 -19.03 12.20
C GLN A 44 -20.16 -20.43 11.85
N LEU A 45 -20.47 -21.26 12.86
CA LEU A 45 -21.00 -22.61 12.71
C LEU A 45 -22.53 -22.57 12.62
N LYS A 46 -23.09 -23.40 11.73
CA LYS A 46 -24.54 -23.63 11.66
C LYS A 46 -24.94 -24.71 12.68
N SER A 47 -25.14 -24.34 13.95
CA SER A 47 -25.60 -25.26 14.98
C SER A 47 -26.43 -24.59 16.08
N GLU A 48 -27.35 -25.34 16.67
CA GLU A 48 -28.18 -24.87 17.78
C GLU A 48 -27.53 -25.03 19.16
N ASN A 49 -26.45 -25.83 19.30
CA ASN A 49 -25.79 -26.06 20.59
C ASN A 49 -24.31 -25.65 20.58
N HIS A 50 -24.08 -24.33 20.55
CA HIS A 50 -22.75 -23.73 20.58
C HIS A 50 -21.91 -24.16 21.79
N LYS A 51 -22.50 -24.35 22.97
CA LYS A 51 -21.75 -24.73 24.17
C LYS A 51 -21.11 -26.11 24.00
N LYS A 52 -21.91 -27.11 23.62
CA LYS A 52 -21.42 -28.48 23.42
C LYS A 52 -20.34 -28.55 22.35
N ILE A 53 -20.49 -27.78 21.28
CA ILE A 53 -19.47 -27.72 20.22
C ILE A 53 -18.17 -27.07 20.71
N ALA A 54 -18.28 -25.98 21.47
CA ALA A 54 -17.12 -25.33 22.05
C ALA A 54 -16.34 -26.29 22.98
N ASP A 55 -17.05 -27.06 23.82
CA ASP A 55 -16.44 -28.10 24.67
C ASP A 55 -15.71 -29.14 23.82
N SER A 56 -16.36 -29.65 22.76
CA SER A 56 -15.75 -30.62 21.84
C SER A 56 -14.53 -30.08 21.10
N ILE A 57 -14.51 -28.79 20.73
CA ILE A 57 -13.34 -28.14 20.14
C ILE A 57 -12.20 -28.10 21.15
N VAL A 58 -12.46 -27.64 22.39
CA VAL A 58 -11.43 -27.57 23.44
C VAL A 58 -10.85 -28.95 23.74
N GLU A 59 -11.70 -29.97 23.93
CA GLU A 59 -11.26 -31.35 24.15
C GLU A 59 -10.38 -31.87 23.02
N TRP A 60 -10.76 -31.59 21.77
CA TRP A 60 -9.98 -31.98 20.60
C TRP A 60 -8.59 -31.33 20.60
N PHE A 61 -8.50 -30.03 20.90
CA PHE A 61 -7.22 -29.32 20.96
C PHE A 61 -6.33 -29.85 22.09
N LEU A 62 -6.89 -30.00 23.30
CA LEU A 62 -6.18 -30.52 24.45
C LEU A 62 -5.74 -31.98 24.23
N LYS A 63 -6.41 -32.76 23.39
CA LYS A 63 -5.98 -34.13 23.06
C LYS A 63 -4.90 -34.18 21.98
N ASN A 64 -5.06 -33.41 20.90
CA ASN A 64 -4.30 -33.61 19.66
C ASN A 64 -3.18 -32.59 19.43
N LYS A 65 -3.16 -31.46 20.14
CA LYS A 65 -2.26 -30.32 19.85
C LYS A 65 -1.52 -29.77 21.08
N LYS A 66 -1.31 -30.59 22.12
CA LYS A 66 -0.68 -30.19 23.40
C LYS A 66 0.67 -29.48 23.22
N ASP A 67 1.45 -29.86 22.22
CA ASP A 67 2.78 -29.26 21.99
C ASP A 67 2.71 -27.80 21.55
N ASN A 68 1.61 -27.37 20.93
CA ASN A 68 1.42 -26.00 20.45
C ASN A 68 0.77 -25.07 21.49
N TYR A 69 0.08 -25.62 22.49
CA TYR A 69 -0.77 -24.86 23.40
C TYR A 69 -0.52 -25.24 24.86
N GLN A 70 -0.23 -24.24 25.69
CA GLN A 70 -0.22 -24.41 27.14
C GLN A 70 -1.63 -24.68 27.67
N ASN A 71 -2.63 -24.01 27.10
CA ASN A 71 -4.03 -24.21 27.45
C ASN A 71 -4.94 -23.78 26.30
N VAL A 72 -6.10 -24.41 26.20
CA VAL A 72 -7.21 -24.01 25.32
C VAL A 72 -8.48 -24.07 26.17
N PHE A 73 -9.24 -22.99 26.21
CA PHE A 73 -10.41 -22.90 27.10
C PHE A 73 -11.49 -21.99 26.54
N ILE A 74 -12.70 -22.12 27.10
CA ILE A 74 -13.87 -21.36 26.69
C ILE A 74 -14.01 -20.12 27.59
N ALA A 75 -14.29 -18.96 27.00
CA ALA A 75 -14.69 -17.77 27.76
C ALA A 75 -15.77 -16.94 27.04
N ASN A 76 -16.40 -16.03 27.79
CA ASN A 76 -17.21 -14.91 27.29
C ASN A 76 -18.14 -15.21 26.10
N ASN A 77 -19.21 -16.00 26.27
CA ASN A 77 -20.14 -16.41 25.20
C ASN A 77 -19.57 -17.45 24.20
N ASN A 78 -18.79 -18.42 24.68
CA ASN A 78 -18.29 -19.56 23.91
C ASN A 78 -17.11 -19.26 22.95
N PHE A 79 -16.39 -18.16 23.14
CA PHE A 79 -15.13 -17.96 22.41
C PHE A 79 -14.11 -19.00 22.85
N ILE A 80 -13.35 -19.50 21.88
CA ILE A 80 -12.25 -20.44 22.14
C ILE A 80 -10.96 -19.63 22.25
N ASN A 81 -10.34 -19.67 23.41
CA ASN A 81 -9.11 -18.95 23.72
C ASN A 81 -7.92 -19.90 23.73
N PHE A 82 -6.79 -19.44 23.19
CA PHE A 82 -5.56 -20.22 23.01
C PHE A 82 -4.39 -19.52 23.72
N GLN A 83 -3.79 -20.21 24.69
CA GLN A 83 -2.51 -19.85 25.29
C GLN A 83 -1.43 -20.70 24.64
N ILE A 84 -0.44 -20.04 24.04
CA ILE A 84 0.62 -20.72 23.27
C ILE A 84 1.63 -21.34 24.24
N SER A 85 2.14 -22.53 23.91
CA SER A 85 3.13 -23.22 24.73
C SER A 85 4.50 -22.52 24.64
N TYR A 86 5.33 -22.66 25.68
CA TYR A 86 6.72 -22.18 25.64
C TYR A 86 7.54 -22.87 24.55
N GLN A 87 7.31 -24.15 24.29
CA GLN A 87 7.95 -24.85 23.17
C GLN A 87 7.63 -24.16 21.84
N LYS A 88 6.37 -23.74 21.65
CA LYS A 88 5.97 -23.04 20.43
C LYS A 88 6.52 -21.63 20.36
N TYR A 89 6.57 -20.90 21.48
CA TYR A 89 7.24 -19.60 21.53
C TYR A 89 8.73 -19.70 21.20
N LEU A 90 9.41 -20.74 21.71
CA LEU A 90 10.83 -20.98 21.44
C LEU A 90 11.11 -21.06 19.93
N GLU A 91 10.23 -21.69 19.14
CA GLU A 91 10.36 -21.72 17.68
C GLU A 91 10.44 -20.30 17.05
N TYR A 92 9.69 -19.33 17.57
CA TYR A 92 9.69 -17.94 17.09
C TYR A 92 10.86 -17.10 17.65
N LEU A 93 11.51 -17.58 18.72
CA LEU A 93 12.69 -16.92 19.31
C LEU A 93 13.99 -17.36 18.64
N ILE A 94 14.07 -18.63 18.23
CA ILE A 94 15.29 -19.19 17.62
C ILE A 94 15.30 -19.06 16.09
N LYS A 95 14.13 -19.09 15.43
CA LYS A 95 14.05 -18.94 13.97
C LYS A 95 13.75 -17.51 13.58
N THR A 96 14.64 -16.93 12.77
CA THR A 96 14.35 -15.68 12.08
C THR A 96 13.18 -15.87 11.12
N PRO A 97 12.12 -15.03 11.18
CA PRO A 97 11.04 -15.08 10.21
C PRO A 97 11.56 -14.96 8.77
N CYS A 98 11.24 -15.96 7.95
CA CYS A 98 11.58 -15.99 6.53
C CYS A 98 10.33 -16.36 5.74
N PHE A 99 10.08 -15.64 4.63
CA PHE A 99 8.97 -15.89 3.73
C PHE A 99 9.49 -16.54 2.46
N THR A 100 8.84 -17.65 2.06
CA THR A 100 9.23 -18.38 0.86
C THR A 100 8.84 -17.60 -0.39
N LYS A 101 9.68 -17.66 -1.42
CA LYS A 101 9.37 -17.08 -2.73
C LYS A 101 8.08 -17.70 -3.28
N LYS A 102 7.14 -16.85 -3.66
CA LYS A 102 5.88 -17.22 -4.30
C LYS A 102 6.05 -17.13 -5.82
N ASN A 103 5.49 -18.10 -6.54
CA ASN A 103 5.39 -18.03 -8.00
C ASN A 103 4.15 -17.20 -8.40
N ILE A 104 4.07 -15.98 -7.88
CA ILE A 104 2.96 -15.02 -8.12
C ILE A 104 3.58 -13.68 -8.48
N LYS A 105 3.18 -13.14 -9.63
CA LYS A 105 3.61 -11.85 -10.17
C LYS A 105 2.54 -10.79 -9.96
N ILE A 106 2.95 -9.65 -9.41
CA ILE A 106 2.08 -8.51 -9.13
C ILE A 106 2.54 -7.30 -9.94
N LEU A 107 1.62 -6.68 -10.68
CA LEU A 107 1.82 -5.35 -11.24
C LEU A 107 1.20 -4.32 -10.29
N ILE A 108 1.97 -3.31 -9.90
CA ILE A 108 1.52 -2.23 -9.01
C ILE A 108 1.58 -0.93 -9.78
N GLU A 109 0.43 -0.47 -10.28
CA GLU A 109 0.29 0.86 -10.86
C GLU A 109 0.03 1.88 -9.76
N SER A 110 0.86 2.93 -9.71
CA SER A 110 0.69 4.01 -8.74
C SER A 110 1.19 5.35 -9.28
N VAL A 111 0.81 6.41 -8.57
CA VAL A 111 1.06 7.82 -8.89
C VAL A 111 0.30 8.28 -10.12
N SER A 112 0.66 7.79 -11.31
CA SER A 112 0.01 8.03 -12.61
C SER A 112 -0.56 9.44 -12.80
N ALA A 113 0.15 10.44 -12.27
CA ALA A 113 -0.25 11.83 -12.37
C ALA A 113 -0.09 12.31 -13.81
N ASN A 114 -1.00 13.18 -14.26
CA ASN A 114 -0.89 13.78 -15.58
C ASN A 114 0.47 14.49 -15.73
N PRO A 115 1.17 14.32 -16.88
CA PRO A 115 2.49 14.90 -17.09
C PRO A 115 2.39 16.39 -17.46
N THR A 116 1.73 17.18 -16.62
CA THR A 116 1.46 18.61 -16.83
C THR A 116 2.12 19.52 -15.78
N GLY A 117 2.76 18.93 -14.76
CA GLY A 117 3.41 19.67 -13.69
C GLY A 117 4.16 18.79 -12.69
N ARG A 118 4.57 19.38 -11.57
CA ARG A 118 5.26 18.67 -10.48
C ARG A 118 4.32 17.81 -9.65
N ILE A 119 4.89 16.82 -8.97
CA ILE A 119 4.17 15.99 -8.00
C ILE A 119 3.80 16.83 -6.77
N HIS A 120 2.53 16.79 -6.37
CA HIS A 120 1.99 17.49 -5.20
C HIS A 120 1.51 16.51 -4.12
N LEU A 121 1.19 17.03 -2.94
CA LEU A 121 0.83 16.27 -1.73
C LEU A 121 -0.17 15.13 -1.96
N GLY A 122 -1.23 15.36 -2.76
CA GLY A 122 -2.19 14.30 -3.09
C GLY A 122 -1.57 13.06 -3.78
N HIS A 123 -0.61 13.28 -4.68
CA HIS A 123 0.13 12.21 -5.36
C HIS A 123 1.15 11.52 -4.45
N VAL A 124 1.68 12.22 -3.45
CA VAL A 124 2.66 11.67 -2.49
C VAL A 124 2.07 10.50 -1.72
N ARG A 125 0.81 10.58 -1.28
CA ARG A 125 0.13 9.46 -0.60
C ARG A 125 0.07 8.22 -1.50
N ILE A 126 -0.31 8.41 -2.77
CA ILE A 126 -0.39 7.33 -3.76
C ILE A 126 1.00 6.72 -4.00
N ALA A 127 2.03 7.56 -4.09
CA ALA A 127 3.42 7.13 -4.25
C ALA A 127 3.91 6.29 -3.06
N PHE A 128 3.70 6.76 -1.82
CA PHE A 128 4.06 6.01 -0.62
C PHE A 128 3.28 4.71 -0.47
N PHE A 129 1.98 4.72 -0.78
CA PHE A 129 1.17 3.52 -0.71
C PHE A 129 1.65 2.45 -1.70
N GLY A 130 1.89 2.83 -2.97
CA GLY A 130 2.42 1.92 -3.99
C GLY A 130 3.80 1.37 -3.63
N ASP A 131 4.70 2.22 -3.14
CA ASP A 131 6.05 1.85 -2.72
C ASP A 131 6.05 0.88 -1.52
N VAL A 132 5.23 1.13 -0.50
CA VAL A 132 5.13 0.23 0.67
C VAL A 132 4.46 -1.08 0.30
N LEU A 133 3.44 -1.06 -0.56
CA LEU A 133 2.81 -2.28 -1.07
C LEU A 133 3.81 -3.14 -1.85
N ASN A 134 4.67 -2.52 -2.66
CA ASN A 134 5.78 -3.17 -3.36
C ASN A 134 6.78 -3.81 -2.39
N ASN A 135 7.22 -3.08 -1.37
CA ASN A 135 8.19 -3.59 -0.39
C ASN A 135 7.60 -4.74 0.43
N LEU A 136 6.33 -4.63 0.85
CA LEU A 136 5.61 -5.69 1.56
C LEU A 136 5.44 -6.95 0.69
N ALA A 137 5.08 -6.77 -0.59
CA ALA A 137 4.96 -7.87 -1.53
C ALA A 137 6.30 -8.58 -1.74
N LYS A 138 7.40 -7.83 -1.95
CA LYS A 138 8.75 -8.41 -2.07
C LYS A 138 9.14 -9.17 -0.81
N LEU A 139 8.87 -8.59 0.37
CA LEU A 139 9.13 -9.24 1.65
C LEU A 139 8.40 -10.59 1.78
N LEU A 140 7.13 -10.64 1.36
CA LEU A 140 6.29 -11.85 1.40
C LEU A 140 6.56 -12.84 0.24
N GLY A 141 7.61 -12.59 -0.54
CA GLY A 141 8.10 -13.49 -1.59
C GLY A 141 7.45 -13.32 -2.96
N TYR A 142 6.61 -12.30 -3.18
CA TYR A 142 6.03 -12.02 -4.49
C TYR A 142 7.07 -11.40 -5.45
N THR A 143 6.90 -11.63 -6.76
CA THR A 143 7.62 -10.88 -7.79
C THR A 143 6.79 -9.67 -8.17
N THR A 144 7.36 -8.47 -8.17
CA THR A 144 6.61 -7.23 -8.40
C THR A 144 7.21 -6.39 -9.52
N VAL A 145 6.37 -5.60 -10.17
CA VAL A 145 6.74 -4.51 -11.08
C VAL A 145 5.93 -3.28 -10.69
N CYS A 146 6.59 -2.18 -10.36
CA CYS A 146 5.94 -0.88 -10.14
C CYS A 146 5.84 -0.13 -11.47
N GLU A 147 4.64 0.27 -11.85
CA GLU A 147 4.36 0.94 -13.12
C GLU A 147 3.74 2.31 -12.93
N TYR A 148 4.14 3.24 -13.78
CA TYR A 148 3.55 4.56 -13.90
C TYR A 148 2.86 4.68 -15.25
N TRP A 149 1.57 5.02 -15.24
CA TRP A 149 0.80 5.31 -16.44
C TRP A 149 0.93 6.79 -16.79
N VAL A 150 1.47 7.09 -17.98
CA VAL A 150 1.71 8.43 -18.49
C VAL A 150 0.60 8.81 -19.46
N ASN A 151 -0.28 9.73 -19.04
CA ASN A 151 -1.32 10.33 -19.88
C ASN A 151 -0.72 11.35 -20.87
N ASP A 152 0.05 10.88 -21.84
CA ASP A 152 0.72 11.69 -22.85
C ASP A 152 -0.10 11.90 -24.14
N TYR A 153 -1.36 11.46 -24.15
CA TYR A 153 -2.23 11.53 -25.31
C TYR A 153 -3.54 12.30 -25.01
N GLY A 154 -4.29 12.65 -26.06
CA GLY A 154 -5.59 13.29 -25.95
C GLY A 154 -5.54 14.81 -25.76
N GLN A 155 -6.69 15.38 -25.38
CA GLN A 155 -6.88 16.83 -25.37
C GLN A 155 -6.03 17.52 -24.30
N GLN A 156 -5.92 16.94 -23.10
CA GLN A 156 -5.15 17.55 -22.01
C GLN A 156 -3.66 17.65 -22.35
N ALA A 157 -3.09 16.63 -23.01
CA ALA A 157 -1.71 16.64 -23.49
C ALA A 157 -1.47 17.74 -24.55
N ARG A 158 -2.43 17.94 -25.47
CA ARG A 158 -2.40 19.04 -26.45
C ARG A 158 -2.51 20.42 -25.81
N VAL A 159 -3.40 20.59 -24.83
CA VAL A 159 -3.55 21.85 -24.08
C VAL A 159 -2.28 22.15 -23.28
N PHE A 160 -1.68 21.13 -22.66
CA PHE A 160 -0.40 21.25 -21.96
C PHE A 160 0.73 21.70 -22.90
N SER A 161 0.92 21.00 -24.02
CA SER A 161 1.94 21.41 -25.01
C SER A 161 1.65 22.80 -25.57
N PHE A 162 0.39 23.16 -25.85
CA PHE A 162 0.05 24.53 -26.28
C PHE A 162 0.42 25.57 -25.22
N SER A 163 0.29 25.27 -23.93
CA SER A 163 0.69 26.17 -22.85
C SER A 163 2.20 26.41 -22.81
N VAL A 164 3.00 25.36 -23.07
CA VAL A 164 4.46 25.48 -23.25
C VAL A 164 4.80 26.31 -24.49
N TYR A 165 4.08 26.09 -25.59
CA TYR A 165 4.23 26.85 -26.83
C TYR A 165 3.92 28.34 -26.64
N GLN A 166 2.88 28.67 -25.86
CA GLN A 166 2.57 30.05 -25.49
C GLN A 166 3.68 30.71 -24.68
N SER A 167 4.33 29.98 -23.77
CA SER A 167 5.50 30.50 -23.05
C SER A 167 6.67 30.80 -24.01
N LEU A 168 6.89 29.97 -25.04
CA LEU A 168 7.84 30.27 -26.13
C LEU A 168 7.45 31.52 -26.95
N GLN A 169 6.15 31.69 -27.27
CA GLN A 169 5.64 32.88 -27.96
C GLN A 169 5.92 34.15 -27.15
N LEU A 170 5.60 34.13 -25.85
CA LEU A 170 5.85 35.25 -24.94
C LEU A 170 7.33 35.63 -24.89
N LYS A 171 8.23 34.64 -24.83
CA LYS A 171 9.69 34.88 -24.86
C LYS A 171 10.18 35.55 -26.14
N LYS A 172 9.48 35.33 -27.26
CA LYS A 172 9.76 35.99 -28.55
C LYS A 172 8.95 37.27 -28.76
N ASN A 173 8.30 37.79 -27.73
CA ASN A 173 7.42 38.96 -27.77
C ASN A 173 6.27 38.81 -28.78
N ILE A 174 5.80 37.58 -29.02
CA ILE A 174 4.65 37.28 -29.85
C ILE A 174 3.38 37.34 -28.98
N ALA A 175 2.34 38.00 -29.47
CA ALA A 175 1.05 38.04 -28.80
C ALA A 175 0.46 36.63 -28.69
N ILE A 176 -0.12 36.30 -27.54
CA ILE A 176 -0.72 34.98 -27.29
C ILE A 176 -2.24 35.08 -27.19
N GLN A 177 -2.93 34.03 -27.63
CA GLN A 177 -4.34 33.82 -27.33
C GLN A 177 -4.49 32.76 -26.25
N GLN A 178 -4.77 33.16 -25.00
CA GLN A 178 -4.88 32.23 -23.86
C GLN A 178 -5.89 31.11 -24.12
N HIS A 179 -5.51 29.88 -23.77
CA HIS A 179 -6.45 28.76 -23.72
C HIS A 179 -7.15 28.75 -22.36
N PRO A 180 -8.49 28.59 -22.28
CA PRO A 180 -9.24 28.65 -21.01
C PRO A 180 -8.74 27.62 -19.98
N ASP A 181 -8.39 26.42 -20.46
CA ASP A 181 -7.82 25.34 -19.64
C ASP A 181 -6.27 25.30 -19.70
N GLY A 182 -5.64 26.39 -20.12
CA GLY A 182 -4.19 26.48 -20.26
C GLY A 182 -3.47 26.37 -18.91
N TYR A 183 -2.29 25.75 -18.94
CA TYR A 183 -1.39 25.65 -17.80
C TYR A 183 -0.48 26.87 -17.73
N SER A 184 -0.09 27.29 -16.54
CA SER A 184 0.80 28.44 -16.35
C SER A 184 1.74 28.23 -15.17
N GLY A 185 2.78 29.06 -15.10
CA GLY A 185 3.71 29.15 -13.98
C GLY A 185 5.10 28.63 -14.30
N ILE A 186 5.96 28.72 -13.29
CA ILE A 186 7.42 28.56 -13.39
C ILE A 186 7.82 27.24 -14.08
N VAL A 187 7.05 26.16 -13.88
CA VAL A 187 7.33 24.86 -14.50
C VAL A 187 7.15 24.92 -16.03
N ILE A 188 6.07 25.53 -16.50
CA ILE A 188 5.79 25.69 -17.94
C ILE A 188 6.88 26.56 -18.58
N ASP A 189 7.24 27.67 -17.93
CA ASP A 189 8.27 28.58 -18.43
C ASP A 189 9.65 27.91 -18.47
N LYS A 190 9.97 27.10 -17.44
CA LYS A 190 11.21 26.32 -17.42
C LYS A 190 11.24 25.30 -18.55
N ILE A 191 10.15 24.56 -18.78
CA ILE A 191 10.08 23.58 -19.88
C ILE A 191 10.27 24.28 -21.22
N ALA A 192 9.56 25.39 -21.46
CA ALA A 192 9.71 26.20 -22.67
C ALA A 192 11.18 26.61 -22.88
N SER A 193 11.87 27.03 -21.80
CA SER A 193 13.30 27.38 -21.83
C SER A 193 14.22 26.26 -22.24
N GLU A 194 13.83 25.01 -21.99
CA GLU A 194 14.64 23.84 -22.31
C GLU A 194 14.35 23.25 -23.70
N ILE A 195 13.36 23.78 -24.43
CA ILE A 195 12.93 23.29 -25.76
C ILE A 195 12.79 24.42 -26.80
N GLU A 196 13.64 25.45 -26.75
CA GLU A 196 13.51 26.66 -27.57
C GLU A 196 13.74 26.48 -29.09
N ASN A 197 14.20 25.30 -29.52
CA ASN A 197 14.61 25.01 -30.90
C ASN A 197 13.45 24.75 -31.89
N PHE A 198 12.20 24.84 -31.44
CA PHE A 198 11.05 24.64 -32.32
C PHE A 198 10.66 25.94 -33.05
N PRO A 199 10.01 25.85 -34.23
CA PRO A 199 9.38 27.00 -34.88
C PRO A 199 8.37 27.64 -33.92
N VAL A 200 8.39 28.96 -33.82
CA VAL A 200 7.44 29.71 -32.98
C VAL A 200 6.88 30.84 -33.82
N ASP A 201 5.56 30.84 -33.97
CA ASP A 201 4.75 31.77 -34.75
C ASP A 201 3.47 32.11 -33.96
N ASN A 202 2.71 33.12 -34.38
CA ASN A 202 1.45 33.53 -33.77
C ASN A 202 0.30 32.59 -34.18
N LEU A 203 0.29 31.39 -33.59
CA LEU A 203 -0.74 30.37 -33.83
C LEU A 203 -1.73 30.32 -32.66
N ASN A 204 -3.02 30.19 -32.99
CA ASN A 204 -4.04 29.80 -32.02
C ASN A 204 -4.01 28.27 -31.75
N PHE A 205 -4.86 27.79 -30.83
CA PHE A 205 -4.87 26.37 -30.44
C PHE A 205 -5.20 25.43 -31.61
N GLU A 206 -6.13 25.80 -32.50
CA GLU A 206 -6.53 24.97 -33.64
C GLU A 206 -5.42 24.90 -34.69
N GLU A 207 -4.75 26.02 -34.97
CA GLU A 207 -3.61 26.11 -35.87
C GLU A 207 -2.41 25.34 -35.32
N PHE A 208 -2.10 25.50 -34.03
CA PHE A 208 -1.05 24.74 -33.34
C PHE A 208 -1.30 23.23 -33.44
N CYS A 209 -2.54 22.79 -33.24
CA CYS A 209 -2.93 21.37 -33.36
C CYS A 209 -2.78 20.80 -34.79
N LYS A 210 -2.61 21.64 -35.81
CA LYS A 210 -2.41 21.24 -37.22
C LYS A 210 -0.93 21.32 -37.65
N THR A 211 -0.03 21.77 -36.78
CA THR A 211 1.40 21.89 -37.11
C THR A 211 2.04 20.53 -37.34
N SER A 212 2.97 20.46 -38.30
CA SER A 212 3.71 19.22 -38.61
C SER A 212 4.67 18.80 -37.48
N PHE A 213 5.04 19.74 -36.61
CA PHE A 213 5.96 19.49 -35.50
C PHE A 213 5.27 19.14 -34.17
N LEU A 214 3.92 19.15 -34.10
CA LEU A 214 3.16 18.94 -32.86
C LEU A 214 3.58 17.67 -32.12
N ASP A 215 3.65 16.53 -32.81
CA ASP A 215 3.97 15.25 -32.17
C ASP A 215 5.37 15.27 -31.57
N HIS A 216 6.35 15.79 -32.31
CA HIS A 216 7.72 15.92 -31.81
C HIS A 216 7.81 16.90 -30.63
N PHE A 217 7.06 18.01 -30.70
CA PHE A 217 6.98 19.00 -29.63
C PHE A 217 6.36 18.43 -28.37
N LEU A 218 5.25 17.70 -28.49
CA LEU A 218 4.57 17.03 -27.39
C LEU A 218 5.49 16.00 -26.71
N VAL A 219 6.20 15.17 -27.48
CA VAL A 219 7.18 14.21 -26.92
C VAL A 219 8.25 14.94 -26.10
N ASN A 220 8.80 16.04 -26.62
CA ASN A 220 9.80 16.83 -25.89
C ASN A 220 9.22 17.42 -24.60
N CYS A 221 8.03 18.05 -24.65
CA CYS A 221 7.33 18.58 -23.47
C CYS A 221 7.10 17.48 -22.41
N THR A 222 6.56 16.33 -22.81
CA THR A 222 6.28 15.19 -21.93
C THR A 222 7.57 14.67 -21.29
N GLN A 223 8.66 14.52 -22.05
CA GLN A 223 9.95 14.08 -21.51
C GLN A 223 10.50 15.04 -20.45
N LYS A 224 10.33 16.35 -20.63
CA LYS A 224 10.73 17.35 -19.63
C LYS A 224 9.91 17.24 -18.35
N VAL A 225 8.59 17.07 -18.43
CA VAL A 225 7.78 16.88 -17.21
C VAL A 225 8.09 15.54 -16.55
N LEU A 226 8.26 14.47 -17.31
CA LEU A 226 8.62 13.17 -16.76
C LEU A 226 9.98 13.19 -16.04
N SER A 227 10.95 13.97 -16.51
CA SER A 227 12.22 14.13 -15.78
C SER A 227 12.02 14.82 -14.43
N LEU A 228 11.14 15.83 -14.36
CA LEU A 228 10.75 16.49 -13.11
C LEU A 228 10.01 15.53 -12.18
N ILE A 229 9.05 14.76 -12.69
CA ILE A 229 8.31 13.75 -11.92
C ILE A 229 9.26 12.69 -11.35
N LYS A 230 10.17 12.15 -12.19
CA LYS A 230 11.20 11.19 -11.75
C LYS A 230 12.09 11.79 -10.66
N SER A 231 12.53 13.04 -10.84
CA SER A 231 13.33 13.73 -9.83
C SER A 231 12.55 13.94 -8.53
N ASP A 232 11.26 14.29 -8.62
CA ASP A 232 10.40 14.51 -7.45
C ASP A 232 10.16 13.20 -6.68
N LEU A 233 9.88 12.09 -7.37
CA LEU A 233 9.72 10.77 -6.74
C LEU A 233 11.04 10.27 -6.10
N ASN A 234 12.18 10.49 -6.75
CA ASN A 234 13.49 10.14 -6.19
C ASN A 234 13.80 10.89 -4.89
N LYS A 235 13.34 12.13 -4.72
CA LYS A 235 13.53 12.90 -3.46
C LYS A 235 12.85 12.28 -2.24
N ILE A 236 11.82 11.46 -2.47
CA ILE A 236 11.09 10.72 -1.44
C ILE A 236 11.32 9.21 -1.56
N HIS A 237 12.43 8.82 -2.20
CA HIS A 237 12.88 7.45 -2.38
C HIS A 237 11.82 6.49 -2.96
N VAL A 238 10.95 6.99 -3.84
CA VAL A 238 9.98 6.17 -4.59
C VAL A 238 10.53 5.92 -6.00
N PHE A 239 10.61 4.64 -6.39
CA PHE A 239 11.18 4.22 -7.66
C PHE A 239 10.14 3.46 -8.49
N ILE A 240 10.10 3.76 -9.79
CA ILE A 240 9.17 3.15 -10.76
C ILE A 240 9.99 2.29 -11.74
N ASP A 241 9.60 1.03 -11.90
CA ASP A 241 10.28 0.06 -12.76
C ASP A 241 9.87 0.21 -14.24
N SER A 242 8.59 0.52 -14.51
CA SER A 242 8.01 0.61 -15.85
C SER A 242 7.25 1.92 -16.06
N TRP A 243 7.45 2.57 -17.21
CA TRP A 243 6.73 3.78 -17.59
C TRP A 243 5.92 3.48 -18.84
N LYS A 244 4.60 3.44 -18.72
CA LYS A 244 3.69 3.07 -19.81
C LYS A 244 2.99 4.30 -20.35
N PHE A 245 3.11 4.54 -21.65
CA PHE A 245 2.56 5.73 -22.31
C PHE A 245 1.20 5.44 -22.93
N GLU A 246 0.25 6.35 -22.74
CA GLU A 246 -1.08 6.28 -23.35
C GLU A 246 -0.97 6.26 -24.87
N SER A 247 -0.10 7.10 -25.43
CA SER A 247 0.14 7.17 -26.87
C SER A 247 0.60 5.84 -27.47
N GLU A 248 1.38 5.05 -26.72
CA GLU A 248 1.79 3.71 -27.15
C GLU A 248 0.63 2.72 -27.15
N ILE A 249 -0.22 2.74 -26.12
CA ILE A 249 -1.42 1.89 -26.07
C ILE A 249 -2.36 2.25 -27.21
N VAL A 250 -2.65 3.53 -27.41
CA VAL A 250 -3.55 3.98 -28.47
C VAL A 250 -3.04 3.59 -29.85
N LYS A 251 -1.72 3.72 -30.10
CA LYS A 251 -1.12 3.30 -31.38
C LYS A 251 -1.13 1.79 -31.60
N LYS A 252 -0.94 0.99 -30.54
CA LYS A 252 -0.89 -0.48 -30.60
C LYS A 252 -2.27 -1.13 -30.59
N THR A 253 -3.27 -0.47 -30.03
CA THR A 253 -4.61 -1.05 -29.86
C THR A 253 -5.32 -1.14 -31.19
N ASN A 254 -5.42 -2.35 -31.72
CA ASN A 254 -6.37 -2.68 -32.76
C ASN A 254 -7.71 -3.05 -32.10
N PHE A 255 -8.77 -2.31 -32.41
CA PHE A 255 -10.07 -2.53 -31.78
C PHE A 255 -10.70 -3.87 -32.18
N ASN A 256 -10.35 -4.43 -33.34
CA ASN A 256 -10.80 -5.78 -33.68
C ASN A 256 -10.21 -6.81 -32.70
N ASP A 257 -8.93 -6.67 -32.36
CA ASP A 257 -8.28 -7.53 -31.37
C ASP A 257 -8.91 -7.35 -29.99
N LEU A 258 -9.26 -6.11 -29.60
CA LEU A 258 -9.99 -5.86 -28.35
C LEU A 258 -11.36 -6.58 -28.33
N LEU A 259 -12.11 -6.54 -29.43
CA LEU A 259 -13.40 -7.23 -29.55
C LEU A 259 -13.26 -8.75 -29.42
N GLU A 260 -12.21 -9.33 -30.02
CA GLU A 260 -11.93 -10.77 -29.89
C GLU A 260 -11.61 -11.16 -28.44
N GLN A 261 -11.05 -10.24 -27.66
CA GLN A 261 -10.75 -10.44 -26.24
C GLN A 261 -11.92 -10.12 -25.32
N LEU A 262 -13.07 -9.67 -25.83
CA LEU A 262 -14.29 -9.50 -25.05
C LEU A 262 -15.14 -10.78 -25.06
N LYS A 263 -15.84 -11.06 -23.96
CA LYS A 263 -16.78 -12.19 -23.87
C LYS A 263 -17.92 -12.00 -24.90
N PRO A 264 -18.46 -13.08 -25.49
CA PRO A 264 -19.61 -12.98 -26.38
C PRO A 264 -20.76 -12.21 -25.73
N ASN A 265 -21.47 -11.39 -26.50
CA ASN A 265 -22.60 -10.56 -26.07
C ASN A 265 -22.28 -9.42 -25.08
N SER A 266 -21.01 -9.19 -24.74
CA SER A 266 -20.61 -8.12 -23.80
C SER A 266 -20.48 -6.73 -24.44
N TYR A 267 -20.68 -6.60 -25.76
CA TYR A 267 -20.61 -5.32 -26.47
C TYR A 267 -21.71 -5.19 -27.54
N PHE A 268 -21.95 -3.98 -28.01
CA PHE A 268 -22.88 -3.68 -29.10
C PHE A 268 -22.50 -2.38 -29.82
N TYR A 269 -23.04 -2.17 -31.02
CA TYR A 269 -22.91 -0.92 -31.75
C TYR A 269 -24.20 -0.11 -31.64
N GLN A 270 -24.08 1.19 -31.37
CA GLN A 270 -25.19 2.14 -31.37
C GLN A 270 -24.65 3.51 -31.79
N ASP A 271 -25.36 4.21 -32.68
CA ASP A 271 -25.00 5.55 -33.16
C ASP A 271 -23.56 5.66 -33.72
N ASN A 272 -23.13 4.63 -34.48
CA ASN A 272 -21.76 4.47 -35.00
C ASN A 272 -20.64 4.34 -33.95
N ALA A 273 -21.00 4.28 -32.67
CA ALA A 273 -20.12 4.05 -31.53
C ALA A 273 -20.15 2.58 -31.10
N LEU A 274 -19.03 2.11 -30.53
CA LEU A 274 -18.93 0.79 -29.89
C LEU A 274 -19.12 0.95 -28.39
N TRP A 275 -20.04 0.17 -27.83
CA TRP A 275 -20.41 0.19 -26.42
C TRP A 275 -20.09 -1.15 -25.76
N LEU A 276 -19.59 -1.08 -24.53
CA LEU A 276 -19.46 -2.22 -23.64
C LEU A 276 -20.70 -2.29 -22.74
N LYS A 277 -21.34 -3.46 -22.69
CA LYS A 277 -22.49 -3.76 -21.84
C LYS A 277 -22.09 -3.95 -20.38
N THR A 278 -21.54 -2.90 -19.76
CA THR A 278 -21.09 -2.95 -18.36
C THR A 278 -22.25 -3.20 -17.39
N THR A 279 -23.49 -2.92 -17.79
CA THR A 279 -24.71 -3.27 -17.02
C THR A 279 -24.85 -4.77 -16.78
N LEU A 280 -24.38 -5.63 -17.69
CA LEU A 280 -24.34 -7.09 -17.49
C LEU A 280 -23.47 -7.52 -16.30
N TYR A 281 -22.54 -6.64 -15.88
CA TYR A 281 -21.60 -6.86 -14.80
C TYR A 281 -21.89 -5.94 -13.60
N GLY A 282 -23.06 -5.31 -13.58
CA GLY A 282 -23.58 -4.55 -12.45
C GLY A 282 -23.39 -3.04 -12.50
N ASP A 283 -22.80 -2.46 -13.56
CA ASP A 283 -22.70 -1.00 -13.74
C ASP A 283 -24.07 -0.31 -13.89
N ASP A 284 -24.16 1.00 -13.69
CA ASP A 284 -25.43 1.75 -13.80
C ASP A 284 -25.88 1.98 -15.25
N LYS A 285 -24.91 2.09 -16.17
CA LYS A 285 -25.15 2.26 -17.60
C LYS A 285 -23.98 1.72 -18.41
N ASP A 286 -24.27 1.33 -19.63
CA ASP A 286 -23.27 0.88 -20.59
C ASP A 286 -22.30 2.01 -20.96
N ARG A 287 -21.06 1.63 -21.28
CA ARG A 287 -19.97 2.59 -21.48
C ARG A 287 -19.45 2.53 -22.91
N VAL A 288 -19.25 3.70 -23.52
CA VAL A 288 -18.63 3.82 -24.84
C VAL A 288 -17.18 3.39 -24.75
N LEU A 289 -16.76 2.44 -25.59
CA LEU A 289 -15.34 2.13 -25.86
C LEU A 289 -14.82 2.98 -27.01
N ILE A 290 -15.59 3.07 -28.11
CA ILE A 290 -15.23 3.82 -29.32
C ILE A 290 -16.33 4.80 -29.64
N ARG A 291 -15.96 6.05 -29.82
CA ARG A 291 -16.87 7.14 -30.19
C ARG A 291 -17.30 7.00 -31.66
N SER A 292 -18.34 7.73 -32.05
CA SER A 292 -18.85 7.75 -33.43
C SER A 292 -17.80 8.20 -34.45
N ASP A 293 -16.84 9.02 -34.04
CA ASP A 293 -15.68 9.48 -34.83
C ASP A 293 -14.52 8.47 -34.91
N LYS A 294 -14.76 7.22 -34.49
CA LYS A 294 -13.81 6.09 -34.49
C LYS A 294 -12.62 6.22 -33.54
N ARG A 295 -12.55 7.25 -32.69
CA ARG A 295 -11.54 7.35 -31.64
C ARG A 295 -11.96 6.59 -30.38
N ALA A 296 -10.99 6.02 -29.67
CA ALA A 296 -11.21 5.51 -28.31
C ALA A 296 -11.76 6.62 -27.40
N SER A 297 -12.71 6.24 -26.54
CA SER A 297 -13.02 7.03 -25.36
C SER A 297 -11.90 6.84 -24.32
N TYR A 298 -11.82 7.71 -23.31
CA TYR A 298 -10.90 7.51 -22.18
C TYR A 298 -11.09 6.13 -21.53
N PHE A 299 -12.35 5.71 -21.38
CA PHE A 299 -12.66 4.38 -20.86
C PHE A 299 -12.21 3.26 -21.82
N GLY A 300 -12.36 3.45 -23.13
CA GLY A 300 -11.85 2.51 -24.13
C GLY A 300 -10.34 2.33 -24.04
N THR A 301 -9.59 3.42 -23.84
CA THR A 301 -8.13 3.38 -23.61
C THR A 301 -7.79 2.63 -22.32
N ASP A 302 -8.52 2.89 -21.23
CA ASP A 302 -8.32 2.17 -19.96
C ASP A 302 -8.53 0.66 -20.12
N VAL A 303 -9.59 0.25 -20.84
CA VAL A 303 -9.89 -1.16 -21.09
C VAL A 303 -8.79 -1.81 -21.95
N ALA A 304 -8.33 -1.12 -23.00
CA ALA A 304 -7.23 -1.59 -23.82
C ALA A 304 -5.93 -1.75 -23.02
N TYR A 305 -5.66 -0.82 -22.12
CA TYR A 305 -4.51 -0.90 -21.23
C TYR A 305 -4.62 -2.07 -20.23
N HIS A 306 -5.80 -2.33 -19.66
CA HIS A 306 -5.99 -3.49 -18.79
C HIS A 306 -5.90 -4.82 -19.55
N LEU A 307 -6.32 -4.87 -20.82
CA LEU A 307 -6.07 -6.02 -21.69
C LEU A 307 -4.57 -6.24 -21.90
N GLU A 308 -3.80 -5.18 -22.15
CA GLU A 308 -2.34 -5.27 -22.27
C GLU A 308 -1.68 -5.79 -20.98
N LYS A 309 -2.14 -5.34 -19.80
CA LYS A 309 -1.70 -5.87 -18.50
C LYS A 309 -1.96 -7.38 -18.38
N LEU A 310 -3.13 -7.85 -18.80
CA LEU A 310 -3.48 -9.28 -18.81
C LEU A 310 -2.53 -10.07 -19.71
N GLN A 311 -2.25 -9.56 -20.90
CA GLN A 311 -1.36 -10.20 -21.88
C GLN A 311 0.11 -10.30 -21.40
N ARG A 312 0.53 -9.43 -20.47
CA ARG A 312 1.84 -9.52 -19.81
C ARG A 312 1.96 -10.66 -18.78
N GLY A 313 0.87 -11.35 -18.45
CA GLY A 313 0.88 -12.55 -17.61
C GLY A 313 1.14 -12.29 -16.13
N PHE A 314 0.63 -11.18 -15.61
CA PHE A 314 0.59 -10.93 -14.17
C PHE A 314 -0.58 -11.68 -13.52
N ASP A 315 -0.38 -12.22 -12.32
CA ASP A 315 -1.42 -12.92 -11.55
C ASP A 315 -2.30 -11.95 -10.78
N ILE A 316 -1.75 -10.80 -10.40
CA ILE A 316 -2.46 -9.77 -9.64
C ILE A 316 -2.13 -8.38 -10.20
N LEU A 317 -3.16 -7.59 -10.45
CA LEU A 317 -3.08 -6.19 -10.82
C LEU A 317 -3.53 -5.35 -9.64
N PHE A 318 -2.64 -4.51 -9.13
CA PHE A 318 -2.95 -3.48 -8.14
C PHE A 318 -2.91 -2.12 -8.79
N ASN A 319 -4.05 -1.44 -8.78
CA ASN A 319 -4.13 -0.05 -9.18
C ASN A 319 -4.34 0.81 -7.93
N VAL A 320 -3.47 1.80 -7.70
CA VAL A 320 -3.59 2.74 -6.58
C VAL A 320 -4.07 4.08 -7.13
N TRP A 321 -5.32 4.42 -6.85
CA TRP A 321 -5.99 5.60 -7.40
C TRP A 321 -6.35 6.61 -6.30
N GLY A 322 -6.42 7.88 -6.66
CA GLY A 322 -7.06 8.91 -5.83
C GLY A 322 -8.59 8.82 -5.88
N THR A 323 -9.26 9.44 -4.91
CA THR A 323 -10.73 9.49 -4.82
C THR A 323 -11.44 10.09 -6.00
N ASP A 324 -10.77 10.95 -6.78
CA ASP A 324 -11.35 11.57 -7.97
C ASP A 324 -11.74 10.52 -9.04
N HIS A 325 -11.25 9.29 -8.90
CA HIS A 325 -11.56 8.14 -9.76
C HIS A 325 -12.49 7.11 -9.11
N GLU A 326 -13.07 7.39 -7.93
CA GLU A 326 -13.94 6.42 -7.24
C GLU A 326 -15.14 5.98 -8.10
N GLY A 327 -15.75 6.93 -8.83
CA GLY A 327 -16.82 6.64 -9.78
C GLY A 327 -16.40 5.82 -11.02
N HIS A 328 -15.09 5.61 -11.23
CA HIS A 328 -14.53 4.79 -12.30
C HIS A 328 -14.21 3.35 -11.86
N ILE A 329 -14.15 3.09 -10.55
CA ILE A 329 -13.76 1.78 -10.01
C ILE A 329 -14.74 0.69 -10.46
N LYS A 330 -16.04 0.92 -10.23
CA LYS A 330 -17.09 -0.06 -10.54
C LYS A 330 -17.08 -0.45 -12.02
N ARG A 331 -17.11 0.55 -12.92
CA ARG A 331 -17.07 0.31 -14.38
C ARG A 331 -15.79 -0.39 -14.83
N MET A 332 -14.66 -0.18 -14.14
CA MET A 332 -13.41 -0.86 -14.47
C MET A 332 -13.43 -2.33 -14.06
N TYR A 333 -13.98 -2.66 -12.89
CA TYR A 333 -14.26 -4.07 -12.55
C TYR A 333 -15.20 -4.71 -13.57
N CYS A 334 -16.28 -4.02 -13.95
CA CYS A 334 -17.21 -4.51 -14.98
C CYS A 334 -16.51 -4.76 -16.33
N ALA A 335 -15.61 -3.87 -16.74
CA ALA A 335 -14.85 -4.07 -17.97
C ALA A 335 -13.84 -5.21 -17.85
N PHE A 336 -13.15 -5.32 -16.72
CA PHE A 336 -12.23 -6.41 -16.44
C PHE A 336 -12.93 -7.77 -16.47
N ASP A 337 -14.15 -7.85 -15.94
CA ASP A 337 -14.99 -9.05 -16.00
C ASP A 337 -15.54 -9.33 -17.41
N ALA A 338 -15.67 -8.31 -18.26
CA ALA A 338 -16.07 -8.46 -19.66
C ALA A 338 -14.94 -9.00 -20.55
N LEU A 339 -13.67 -8.74 -20.18
CA LEU A 339 -12.52 -9.30 -20.87
C LEU A 339 -12.44 -10.83 -20.66
N LYS A 340 -11.96 -11.55 -21.67
CA LYS A 340 -11.61 -12.97 -21.61
C LYS A 340 -10.33 -13.14 -20.79
N ASN A 341 -10.47 -13.02 -19.48
CA ASN A 341 -9.40 -13.28 -18.53
C ASN A 341 -9.16 -14.79 -18.39
N THR A 342 -8.41 -15.36 -19.31
CA THR A 342 -8.02 -16.78 -19.31
C THR A 342 -7.02 -17.13 -18.22
N THR A 343 -6.35 -16.15 -17.63
CA THR A 343 -5.19 -16.31 -16.74
C THR A 343 -5.51 -16.36 -15.24
N LYS A 344 -6.79 -16.36 -14.83
CA LYS A 344 -7.21 -16.20 -13.42
C LYS A 344 -6.58 -14.96 -12.74
N THR A 345 -6.18 -13.96 -13.52
CA THR A 345 -5.58 -12.72 -12.99
C THR A 345 -6.63 -11.99 -12.16
N SER A 346 -6.25 -11.51 -10.97
CA SER A 346 -7.15 -10.70 -10.14
C SER A 346 -6.82 -9.21 -10.27
N LEU A 347 -7.84 -8.36 -10.26
CA LEU A 347 -7.71 -6.91 -10.18
C LEU A 347 -8.09 -6.46 -8.78
N LYS A 348 -7.28 -5.60 -8.15
CA LYS A 348 -7.68 -4.82 -6.97
C LYS A 348 -7.36 -3.35 -7.20
N ILE A 349 -8.34 -2.51 -6.93
CA ILE A 349 -8.21 -1.06 -7.02
C ILE A 349 -8.29 -0.48 -5.61
N PHE A 350 -7.24 0.22 -5.19
CA PHE A 350 -7.17 0.92 -3.90
C PHE A 350 -7.51 2.39 -4.13
N ALA A 351 -8.59 2.86 -3.50
CA ALA A 351 -9.01 4.25 -3.54
C ALA A 351 -8.47 4.98 -2.29
N LEU A 352 -7.59 5.95 -2.48
CA LEU A 352 -6.98 6.71 -1.40
C LEU A 352 -7.59 8.11 -1.31
N GLN A 353 -8.07 8.48 -0.13
CA GLN A 353 -8.57 9.82 0.16
C GLN A 353 -7.45 10.88 0.18
N LEU A 354 -7.85 12.15 0.13
CA LEU A 354 -6.94 13.28 0.11
C LEU A 354 -6.12 13.41 1.42
N VAL A 355 -4.97 14.08 1.31
CA VAL A 355 -4.12 14.49 2.44
C VAL A 355 -4.15 15.99 2.61
N THR A 356 -4.21 16.44 3.86
CA THR A 356 -4.17 17.85 4.25
C THR A 356 -3.13 18.04 5.36
N LEU A 357 -2.41 19.16 5.30
CA LEU A 357 -1.44 19.55 6.33
C LEU A 357 -2.04 20.65 7.22
N TYR A 358 -1.85 20.53 8.53
CA TYR A 358 -2.24 21.53 9.51
C TYR A 358 -1.02 22.02 10.26
N LYS A 359 -0.98 23.31 10.59
CA LYS A 359 0.01 23.93 11.48
C LYS A 359 -0.71 24.88 12.42
N ASN A 360 -0.43 24.82 13.71
CA ASN A 360 -1.16 25.52 14.76
C ASN A 360 -2.68 25.30 14.67
N LYS A 361 -3.11 24.07 14.32
CA LYS A 361 -4.51 23.68 14.06
C LYS A 361 -5.19 24.38 12.87
N GLU A 362 -4.45 25.14 12.07
CA GLU A 362 -4.94 25.78 10.86
C GLU A 362 -4.49 25.03 9.60
N LEU A 363 -5.35 24.98 8.59
CA LEU A 363 -5.03 24.36 7.30
C LEU A 363 -3.90 25.13 6.61
N VAL A 364 -2.81 24.45 6.28
CA VAL A 364 -1.72 25.05 5.51
C VAL A 364 -2.20 25.32 4.09
N ARG A 365 -2.28 26.61 3.72
CA ARG A 365 -2.56 27.07 2.37
C ARG A 365 -1.35 27.81 1.82
N LEU A 366 -0.91 27.45 0.62
CA LEU A 366 0.10 28.22 -0.08
C LEU A 366 -0.50 29.47 -0.70
N SER A 367 0.31 30.52 -0.79
CA SER A 367 -0.09 31.73 -1.50
C SER A 367 -0.33 31.42 -2.98
N LYS A 368 -1.24 32.15 -3.63
CA LYS A 368 -1.45 32.04 -5.09
C LYS A 368 -0.14 32.16 -5.89
N ARG A 369 0.84 32.94 -5.39
CA ARG A 369 2.16 33.13 -6.02
C ARG A 369 3.07 31.91 -5.95
N ALA A 370 2.93 31.07 -4.93
CA ALA A 370 3.71 29.83 -4.78
C ALA A 370 3.11 28.64 -5.53
N GLY A 371 2.00 28.85 -6.25
CA GLY A 371 1.12 27.79 -6.71
C GLY A 371 0.25 27.29 -5.55
N ASN A 372 -1.05 27.09 -5.79
CA ASN A 372 -2.00 26.65 -4.77
C ASN A 372 -1.77 25.18 -4.30
N VAL A 373 -0.69 24.52 -4.73
CA VAL A 373 -0.42 23.09 -4.52
C VAL A 373 0.89 22.89 -3.78
N ILE A 374 0.86 22.08 -2.72
CA ILE A 374 2.04 21.74 -1.93
C ILE A 374 2.85 20.70 -2.70
N THR A 375 3.98 21.10 -3.28
CA THR A 375 4.91 20.18 -3.97
C THR A 375 5.65 19.27 -2.99
N ILE A 376 6.28 18.20 -3.48
CA ILE A 376 7.16 17.34 -2.65
C ILE A 376 8.22 18.17 -1.91
N GLU A 377 8.85 19.11 -2.60
CA GLU A 377 9.90 19.95 -2.02
C GLU A 377 9.37 20.86 -0.91
N THR A 378 8.21 21.46 -1.14
CA THR A 378 7.52 22.26 -0.12
C THR A 378 7.12 21.40 1.09
N MET A 379 6.60 20.20 0.86
CA MET A 379 6.27 19.25 1.92
C MET A 379 7.51 18.88 2.75
N LEU A 380 8.61 18.49 2.11
CA LEU A 380 9.84 18.09 2.81
C LEU A 380 10.50 19.24 3.59
N SER A 381 10.19 20.50 3.27
CA SER A 381 10.60 21.66 4.10
C SER A 381 9.78 21.82 5.39
N MET A 382 8.63 21.14 5.49
CA MET A 382 7.68 21.26 6.60
C MET A 382 7.58 20.00 7.48
N ILE A 383 7.90 18.82 6.93
CA ILE A 383 7.81 17.53 7.60
C ILE A 383 8.91 16.59 7.07
N SER A 384 9.50 15.76 7.94
CA SER A 384 10.45 14.73 7.51
C SER A 384 9.78 13.66 6.64
N GLU A 385 10.55 12.99 5.77
CA GLU A 385 10.02 11.90 4.96
C GLU A 385 9.46 10.76 5.81
N ASP A 386 10.17 10.37 6.89
CA ASP A 386 9.73 9.35 7.84
C ASP A 386 8.34 9.65 8.41
N ALA A 387 8.13 10.90 8.86
CA ALA A 387 6.84 11.34 9.38
C ALA A 387 5.77 11.39 8.29
N ALA A 388 6.08 11.92 7.11
CA ALA A 388 5.15 11.94 5.98
C ALA A 388 4.68 10.52 5.60
N ARG A 389 5.62 9.57 5.49
CA ARG A 389 5.33 8.15 5.21
C ARG A 389 4.43 7.54 6.30
N TRP A 390 4.77 7.74 7.56
CA TRP A 390 3.96 7.22 8.67
C TRP A 390 2.53 7.78 8.65
N PHE A 391 2.36 9.10 8.69
CA PHE A 391 1.04 9.72 8.84
C PHE A 391 0.12 9.50 7.64
N MET A 392 0.67 9.37 6.42
CA MET A 392 -0.11 9.07 5.21
C MET A 392 -0.58 7.61 5.13
N LEU A 393 0.08 6.70 5.87
CA LEU A 393 -0.19 5.26 5.85
C LEU A 393 -0.83 4.74 7.15
N SER A 394 -0.84 5.54 8.22
CA SER A 394 -1.31 5.10 9.54
C SER A 394 -2.82 5.14 9.76
N GLN A 395 -3.60 5.45 8.73
CA GLN A 395 -5.06 5.45 8.79
C GLN A 395 -5.64 4.68 7.59
N ASN A 396 -6.93 4.33 7.68
CA ASN A 396 -7.61 3.62 6.60
C ASN A 396 -7.60 4.43 5.29
N ASN A 397 -7.56 3.71 4.16
CA ASN A 397 -7.57 4.27 2.80
C ASN A 397 -8.73 5.24 2.55
N GLY A 398 -9.92 4.92 3.06
CA GLY A 398 -11.16 5.69 2.92
C GLY A 398 -11.27 6.92 3.84
N THR A 399 -10.23 7.30 4.57
CA THR A 399 -10.24 8.48 5.47
C THR A 399 -9.37 9.61 4.92
N ILE A 400 -9.90 10.85 4.96
CA ILE A 400 -9.12 12.07 4.68
C ILE A 400 -8.03 12.20 5.75
N ILE A 401 -6.77 12.20 5.33
CA ILE A 401 -5.64 12.29 6.25
C ILE A 401 -5.41 13.75 6.62
N LYS A 402 -5.40 14.03 7.92
CA LYS A 402 -4.99 15.30 8.49
C LYS A 402 -3.65 15.09 9.19
N ILE A 403 -2.59 15.66 8.63
CA ILE A 403 -1.26 15.62 9.22
C ILE A 403 -1.07 16.91 10.01
N ASP A 404 -0.94 16.78 11.33
CA ASP A 404 -0.57 17.88 12.21
C ASP A 404 0.96 18.04 12.20
N LEU A 405 1.45 19.11 11.59
CA LEU A 405 2.87 19.40 11.45
C LEU A 405 3.53 19.71 12.79
N ASP A 406 2.79 20.21 13.78
CA ASP A 406 3.36 20.48 15.09
C ASP A 406 3.68 19.16 15.77
N ILE A 407 2.77 18.18 15.71
CA ILE A 407 2.99 16.83 16.24
C ILE A 407 4.05 16.08 15.42
N ALA A 408 3.98 16.15 14.10
CA ALA A 408 4.85 15.36 13.22
C ALA A 408 6.34 15.72 13.33
N ASN A 409 6.65 16.93 13.79
CA ASN A 409 8.02 17.41 14.00
C ASN A 409 8.51 17.27 15.45
N LEU A 410 7.68 16.79 16.39
CA LEU A 410 8.12 16.57 17.77
C LEU A 410 9.15 15.43 17.85
N GLN A 411 10.14 15.63 18.72
CA GLN A 411 11.12 14.62 19.13
C GLN A 411 10.79 14.07 20.52
N ASN A 412 9.53 13.66 20.71
CA ASN A 412 9.06 13.08 21.96
C ASN A 412 7.96 12.03 21.69
N SER A 413 7.41 11.45 22.75
CA SER A 413 6.42 10.37 22.67
C SER A 413 5.08 10.75 22.03
N ALA A 414 4.80 12.04 21.79
CA ALA A 414 3.60 12.46 21.08
C ALA A 414 3.70 12.20 19.56
N ASN A 415 4.93 12.12 19.02
CA ASN A 415 5.17 11.72 17.65
C ASN A 415 5.34 10.19 17.56
N PRO A 416 4.42 9.45 16.92
CA PRO A 416 4.49 7.99 16.86
C PRO A 416 5.72 7.48 16.10
N VAL A 417 6.27 8.26 15.16
CA VAL A 417 7.50 7.90 14.44
C VAL A 417 8.69 7.93 15.38
N TYR A 418 8.87 9.05 16.09
CA TYR A 418 9.92 9.19 17.11
C TYR A 418 9.78 8.11 18.18
N TYR A 419 8.55 7.82 18.63
CA TYR A 419 8.27 6.79 19.63
C TYR A 419 8.77 5.41 19.21
N VAL A 420 8.45 4.98 17.99
CA VAL A 420 8.89 3.67 17.44
C VAL A 420 10.39 3.65 17.17
N GLN A 421 10.95 4.71 16.60
CA GLN A 421 12.39 4.82 16.35
C GLN A 421 13.20 4.77 17.65
N TYR A 422 12.73 5.45 18.70
CA TYR A 422 13.35 5.43 20.02
C TYR A 422 13.29 4.05 20.68
N ALA A 423 12.18 3.32 20.52
CA ALA A 423 12.09 1.92 20.93
C ALA A 423 13.17 1.08 20.24
N PHE A 424 13.29 1.20 18.90
CA PHE A 424 14.28 0.47 18.11
C PHE A 424 15.73 0.81 18.51
N ALA A 425 16.07 2.10 18.64
CA ALA A 425 17.40 2.54 19.08
C ALA A 425 17.76 2.03 20.49
N ARG A 426 16.77 1.96 21.39
CA ARG A 426 16.96 1.37 22.71
C ARG A 426 17.19 -0.15 22.64
N MET A 427 16.45 -0.88 21.81
CA MET A 427 16.69 -2.31 21.59
C MET A 427 18.14 -2.55 21.13
N ASN A 428 18.62 -1.78 20.15
CA ASN A 428 20.00 -1.84 19.67
C ASN A 428 21.01 -1.55 20.79
N SER A 429 20.73 -0.55 21.62
CA SER A 429 21.63 -0.16 22.71
C SER A 429 21.75 -1.24 23.79
N ILE A 430 20.65 -1.94 24.13
CA ILE A 430 20.68 -3.06 25.10
C ILE A 430 21.45 -4.25 24.51
N LEU A 431 21.20 -4.61 23.24
CA LEU A 431 21.91 -5.71 22.57
C LEU A 431 23.41 -5.44 22.45
N ARG A 432 23.81 -4.18 22.25
CA ARG A 432 25.22 -3.78 22.14
C ARG A 432 26.03 -3.98 23.43
N ILE A 433 25.38 -3.87 24.59
CA ILE A 433 26.05 -4.01 25.90
C ILE A 433 25.85 -5.40 26.53
N ALA A 434 25.11 -6.30 25.88
CA ALA A 434 24.90 -7.66 26.36
C ALA A 434 26.19 -8.49 26.21
N ASN A 435 26.46 -9.35 27.18
CA ASN A 435 27.59 -10.26 27.10
C ASN A 435 27.35 -11.28 25.96
N SER A 436 28.37 -11.56 25.14
CA SER A 436 28.30 -12.56 24.07
C SER A 436 27.79 -13.92 24.54
N ASP A 437 28.08 -14.32 25.78
CA ASP A 437 27.59 -15.57 26.34
C ASP A 437 26.07 -15.58 26.53
N GLN A 438 25.45 -14.44 26.84
CA GLN A 438 24.00 -14.29 26.98
C GLN A 438 23.28 -14.20 25.63
N LEU A 439 24.02 -13.94 24.53
CA LEU A 439 23.48 -13.84 23.18
C LEU A 439 23.48 -15.18 22.42
N LYS A 440 23.97 -16.25 23.07
CA LYS A 440 23.90 -17.62 22.54
C LYS A 440 22.45 -18.05 22.32
N GLU A 441 22.27 -18.99 21.41
CA GLU A 441 20.96 -19.57 21.14
C GLU A 441 20.39 -20.22 22.40
N ILE A 442 19.15 -19.88 22.73
CA ILE A 442 18.43 -20.44 23.87
C ILE A 442 17.77 -21.76 23.47
N THR A 443 17.71 -22.71 24.40
CA THR A 443 16.98 -23.98 24.22
C THR A 443 15.70 -24.04 25.03
N ASP A 444 15.39 -22.99 25.80
CA ASP A 444 14.20 -22.85 26.62
C ASP A 444 13.83 -21.37 26.73
N CYS A 445 12.53 -21.10 26.87
CA CYS A 445 12.00 -19.76 27.16
C CYS A 445 10.96 -19.76 28.30
N SER A 446 10.94 -20.79 29.14
CA SER A 446 9.95 -20.98 30.20
C SER A 446 10.02 -19.98 31.35
N LEU A 447 11.11 -19.21 31.46
CA LEU A 447 11.27 -18.17 32.49
C LEU A 447 10.63 -16.83 32.08
N LEU A 448 10.19 -16.70 30.83
CA LEU A 448 9.48 -15.51 30.33
C LEU A 448 8.01 -15.50 30.79
N ILE A 449 7.80 -15.32 32.08
CA ILE A 449 6.50 -15.46 32.75
C ILE A 449 5.75 -14.13 32.93
N ASN A 450 6.42 -12.98 32.76
CA ASN A 450 5.77 -11.69 32.98
C ASN A 450 4.71 -11.44 31.91
N GLU A 451 3.57 -10.85 32.29
CA GLU A 451 2.49 -10.54 31.34
C GLU A 451 2.95 -9.75 30.11
N LYS A 452 3.91 -8.82 30.25
CA LYS A 452 4.44 -8.04 29.13
C LYS A 452 5.32 -8.89 28.21
N GLU A 453 6.07 -9.85 28.77
CA GLU A 453 6.86 -10.82 28.00
C GLU A 453 5.93 -11.70 27.18
N ILE A 454 4.87 -12.23 27.78
CA ILE A 454 3.85 -13.03 27.06
C ILE A 454 3.16 -12.20 25.97
N SER A 455 2.86 -10.92 26.20
CA SER A 455 2.28 -10.05 25.16
C SER A 455 3.22 -9.84 23.98
N LEU A 456 4.52 -9.65 24.25
CA LEU A 456 5.53 -9.50 23.20
C LEU A 456 5.76 -10.80 22.43
N LEU A 457 5.74 -11.96 23.11
CA LEU A 457 5.77 -13.27 22.46
C LEU A 457 4.54 -13.47 21.55
N ASN A 458 3.36 -13.06 22.00
CA ASN A 458 2.15 -13.06 21.17
C ASN A 458 2.28 -12.14 19.95
N GLN A 459 2.97 -10.99 20.04
CA GLN A 459 3.27 -10.14 18.88
C GLN A 459 4.14 -10.87 17.86
N LEU A 460 5.17 -11.63 18.30
CA LEU A 460 5.99 -12.46 17.41
C LEU A 460 5.14 -13.51 16.68
N VAL A 461 4.20 -14.14 17.40
CA VAL A 461 3.28 -15.14 16.82
C VAL A 461 2.28 -14.50 15.83
N TYR A 462 1.85 -13.27 16.08
CA TYR A 462 0.92 -12.53 15.23
C TYR A 462 1.58 -11.98 13.96
N TYR A 463 2.85 -11.60 14.06
CA TYR A 463 3.60 -10.88 13.04
C TYR A 463 3.46 -11.41 11.60
N PRO A 464 3.69 -12.72 11.30
CA PRO A 464 3.59 -13.20 9.92
C PRO A 464 2.17 -13.09 9.35
N PHE A 465 1.15 -13.27 10.19
CA PHE A 465 -0.25 -13.16 9.78
C PHE A 465 -0.63 -11.70 9.52
N MET A 466 -0.15 -10.77 10.35
CA MET A 466 -0.37 -9.34 10.19
C MET A 466 0.15 -8.84 8.83
N LEU A 467 1.37 -9.24 8.44
CA LEU A 467 1.93 -8.88 7.13
C LEU A 467 1.10 -9.42 5.96
N GLN A 468 0.73 -10.71 6.01
CA GLN A 468 -0.09 -11.33 4.97
C GLN A 468 -1.48 -10.66 4.87
N LYS A 469 -2.10 -10.32 6.01
CA LYS A 469 -3.37 -9.61 6.05
C LYS A 469 -3.26 -8.23 5.41
N ALA A 470 -2.24 -7.44 5.78
CA ALA A 470 -1.99 -6.13 5.18
C ALA A 470 -1.79 -6.20 3.66
N MET A 471 -1.11 -7.24 3.18
CA MET A 471 -0.89 -7.49 1.75
C MET A 471 -2.18 -7.89 1.01
N GLU A 472 -3.00 -8.75 1.63
CA GLU A 472 -4.24 -9.23 1.03
C GLU A 472 -5.32 -8.15 0.96
N THR A 473 -5.44 -7.32 2.00
CA THR A 473 -6.48 -6.28 2.10
C THR A 473 -6.02 -4.92 1.57
N GLY A 474 -4.71 -4.66 1.48
CA GLY A 474 -4.15 -3.34 1.23
C GLY A 474 -4.35 -2.35 2.38
N GLU A 475 -4.62 -2.83 3.58
CA GLU A 475 -4.76 -2.00 4.78
C GLU A 475 -3.39 -1.79 5.43
N LEU A 476 -2.57 -0.92 4.84
CA LEU A 476 -1.17 -0.69 5.26
C LEU A 476 -1.05 -0.08 6.67
N HIS A 477 -2.11 0.54 7.19
CA HIS A 477 -2.17 1.02 8.58
C HIS A 477 -2.00 -0.09 9.62
N LEU A 478 -2.23 -1.35 9.24
CA LEU A 478 -1.95 -2.49 10.10
C LEU A 478 -0.45 -2.58 10.46
N LEU A 479 0.45 -2.19 9.54
CA LEU A 479 1.89 -2.17 9.76
C LEU A 479 2.28 -1.14 10.83
N THR A 480 1.78 0.10 10.70
CA THR A 480 2.06 1.18 11.65
C THR A 480 1.45 0.90 13.02
N ASN A 481 0.23 0.35 13.05
CA ASN A 481 -0.41 -0.02 14.31
C ASN A 481 0.37 -1.13 15.03
N PHE A 482 0.83 -2.15 14.30
CA PHE A 482 1.65 -3.21 14.86
C PHE A 482 2.97 -2.66 15.44
N LEU A 483 3.64 -1.75 14.72
CA LEU A 483 4.87 -1.10 15.19
C LEU A 483 4.63 -0.30 16.47
N TYR A 484 3.60 0.54 16.48
CA TYR A 484 3.28 1.38 17.64
C TYR A 484 2.90 0.54 18.87
N GLU A 485 2.11 -0.51 18.69
CA GLU A 485 1.74 -1.44 19.76
C GLU A 485 2.96 -2.20 20.29
N THR A 486 3.83 -2.71 19.41
CA THR A 486 5.05 -3.42 19.78
C THR A 486 6.00 -2.50 20.55
N ALA A 487 6.19 -1.26 20.09
CA ALA A 487 6.98 -0.26 20.81
C ALA A 487 6.39 0.06 22.19
N SER A 488 5.06 0.20 22.29
CA SER A 488 4.37 0.47 23.56
C SER A 488 4.54 -0.67 24.58
N LEU A 489 4.40 -1.91 24.12
CA LEU A 489 4.63 -3.10 24.94
C LEU A 489 6.09 -3.20 25.37
N PHE A 490 7.04 -2.93 24.46
CA PHE A 490 8.47 -2.91 24.76
C PHE A 490 8.82 -1.86 25.82
N HIS A 491 8.34 -0.63 25.68
CA HIS A 491 8.60 0.42 26.67
C HIS A 491 8.05 0.06 28.05
N SER A 492 6.86 -0.54 28.08
CA SER A 492 6.25 -1.03 29.33
C SER A 492 7.06 -2.16 29.95
N TRP A 493 7.52 -3.12 29.15
CA TRP A 493 8.37 -4.24 29.58
C TRP A 493 9.72 -3.76 30.12
N TYR A 494 10.41 -2.88 29.39
CA TYR A 494 11.70 -2.32 29.78
C TYR A 494 11.65 -1.59 31.13
N LYS A 495 10.50 -0.96 31.47
CA LYS A 495 10.31 -0.28 32.75
C LYS A 495 10.22 -1.24 33.95
N VAL A 496 9.69 -2.45 33.75
CA VAL A 496 9.37 -3.38 34.85
C VAL A 496 10.30 -4.61 34.91
N CYS A 497 10.98 -4.93 33.81
CA CYS A 497 11.87 -6.09 33.72
C CYS A 497 13.27 -5.64 33.30
N LYS A 498 14.28 -6.00 34.10
CA LYS A 498 15.67 -5.84 33.72
C LYS A 498 16.02 -6.88 32.65
N ILE A 499 16.29 -6.44 31.42
CA ILE A 499 16.52 -7.31 30.26
C ILE A 499 17.91 -7.93 30.28
N ASN A 500 18.94 -7.10 30.51
CA ASN A 500 20.32 -7.53 30.64
C ASN A 500 20.74 -7.43 32.12
N ASP A 501 20.82 -8.56 32.80
CA ASP A 501 21.22 -8.69 34.20
C ASP A 501 22.23 -9.84 34.39
N ASP A 502 23.50 -9.49 34.58
CA ASP A 502 24.59 -10.46 34.80
C ASP A 502 24.33 -11.36 36.02
N LYS A 503 23.58 -10.87 37.02
CA LYS A 503 23.21 -11.66 38.20
C LYS A 503 22.21 -12.78 37.91
N ASN A 504 21.51 -12.71 36.79
CA ASN A 504 20.54 -13.72 36.37
C ASN A 504 20.75 -14.06 34.88
N SER A 505 21.89 -14.67 34.58
CA SER A 505 22.32 -14.92 33.21
C SER A 505 21.32 -15.77 32.40
N LEU A 506 20.64 -16.75 33.04
CA LEU A 506 19.70 -17.63 32.34
C LEU A 506 18.44 -16.87 31.89
N LEU A 507 17.81 -16.11 32.78
CA LEU A 507 16.66 -15.27 32.43
C LEU A 507 17.06 -14.17 31.44
N SER A 508 18.23 -13.56 31.64
CA SER A 508 18.75 -12.54 30.73
C SER A 508 18.94 -13.07 29.32
N ALA A 509 19.46 -14.31 29.15
CA ALA A 509 19.57 -14.93 27.84
C ALA A 509 18.20 -15.09 27.14
N GLN A 510 17.17 -15.54 27.87
CA GLN A 510 15.80 -15.67 27.32
C GLN A 510 15.20 -14.30 26.95
N ARG A 511 15.41 -13.28 27.79
CA ARG A 511 14.94 -11.91 27.51
C ARG A 511 15.67 -11.27 26.34
N LEU A 512 16.97 -11.50 26.21
CA LEU A 512 17.77 -11.01 25.09
C LEU A 512 17.39 -11.70 23.78
N ALA A 513 17.04 -12.99 23.80
CA ALA A 513 16.48 -13.67 22.64
C ALA A 513 15.15 -13.03 22.19
N LEU A 514 14.23 -12.75 23.14
CA LEU A 514 12.99 -12.02 22.85
C LEU A 514 13.30 -10.63 22.27
N LEU A 515 14.21 -9.88 22.89
CA LEU A 515 14.62 -8.54 22.42
C LEU A 515 15.15 -8.58 20.99
N ARG A 516 15.99 -9.58 20.66
CA ARG A 516 16.55 -9.76 19.31
C ARG A 516 15.46 -10.06 18.28
N SER A 517 14.50 -10.93 18.61
CA SER A 517 13.38 -11.21 17.71
C SER A 517 12.49 -9.99 17.49
N LEU A 518 12.22 -9.21 18.54
CA LEU A 518 11.47 -7.95 18.44
C LEU A 518 12.21 -6.92 17.57
N GLN A 519 13.51 -6.73 17.81
CA GLN A 519 14.36 -5.84 17.05
C GLN A 519 14.34 -6.20 15.56
N PHE A 520 14.42 -7.49 15.22
CA PHE A 520 14.34 -7.96 13.84
C PHE A 520 13.00 -7.60 13.17
N ILE A 521 11.85 -7.95 13.80
CA ILE A 521 10.54 -7.72 13.16
C ILE A 521 10.20 -6.24 13.07
N VAL A 522 10.61 -5.43 14.05
CA VAL A 522 10.44 -3.97 14.03
C VAL A 522 11.27 -3.38 12.89
N LYS A 523 12.53 -3.79 12.75
CA LYS A 523 13.39 -3.37 11.63
C LYS A 523 12.76 -3.72 10.30
N GLN A 524 12.28 -4.95 10.14
CA GLN A 524 11.72 -5.43 8.88
C GLN A 524 10.48 -4.63 8.45
N ILE A 525 9.58 -4.24 9.36
CA ILE A 525 8.45 -3.37 9.01
C ILE A 525 8.91 -1.94 8.73
N LEU A 526 9.85 -1.39 9.51
CA LEU A 526 10.41 -0.06 9.24
C LEU A 526 11.07 0.00 7.86
N ASP A 527 11.80 -1.04 7.47
CA ASP A 527 12.39 -1.17 6.13
C ASP A 527 11.29 -1.23 5.05
N VAL A 528 10.20 -1.98 5.27
CA VAL A 528 9.04 -2.03 4.35
C VAL A 528 8.41 -0.64 4.17
N LEU A 529 8.27 0.11 5.26
CA LEU A 529 7.75 1.48 5.26
C LEU A 529 8.75 2.50 4.69
N LYS A 530 10.03 2.14 4.55
CA LYS A 530 11.19 3.03 4.33
C LYS A 530 11.27 4.16 5.36
N ILE A 531 11.09 3.80 6.63
CA ILE A 531 11.32 4.71 7.76
C ILE A 531 12.70 4.41 8.35
N SER A 532 13.46 5.46 8.67
CA SER A 532 14.82 5.30 9.17
C SER A 532 14.89 4.50 10.49
N THR A 533 15.96 3.73 10.65
CA THR A 533 16.21 2.79 11.75
C THR A 533 17.45 3.23 12.55
N PRO A 534 17.34 4.27 13.39
CA PRO A 534 18.50 4.83 14.07
C PRO A 534 19.15 3.83 15.02
N GLN A 535 20.48 3.76 14.99
CA GLN A 535 21.25 2.87 15.87
C GLN A 535 21.31 3.41 17.31
N GLN A 536 21.21 4.74 17.46
CA GLN A 536 21.19 5.49 18.72
C GLN A 536 20.33 6.75 18.52
N MET A 537 19.67 7.20 19.59
CA MET A 537 18.85 8.43 19.64
C MET A 537 18.94 9.07 21.02
#